data_AF-A0A151WK28-F1
#
_entry.id   AF-A0A151WK28-F1
#
_cell.length_a   1.000
_cell.length_b   1.000
_cell.length_c   1.000
_cell.angle_alpha   90.00
_cell.angle_beta   90.00
_cell.angle_gamma   90.00
#
_symmetry.space_group_name_H-M   'P 1'
#
loop_
_entity.id
_entity.type
_entity.pdbx_description
1 polymer ?
#
loop_
_entity_poly.entity_id
_entity_poly.type
_entity_poly.pdbx_seq_one_letter_code
_entity_poly.pdbx_strand_id
1 'polypeptide(L)'
;MEDVIQTTEYDSIKDDDSLYVASKCWKRVMDTANKTGYREGIQDGADSVLQEGFDIGYKDGFETAFTLGRYKGLAAASTFTLEHPTDVAAVLKRTRRGACWICKVESQNKTSNSHEQAPFSEVLSKQREHSAEVINRLHEHFEPILKKSGIEINSTL
;
A
#
# COMPACT_ATOMS: atom_id res chain seq x y z
N MET A 1 -51.75 64.08 -7.08
CA MET A 1 -52.61 63.22 -7.92
C MET A 1 -51.68 62.19 -8.49
N GLU A 2 -51.77 60.96 -7.98
CA GLU A 2 -50.74 59.92 -8.06
C GLU A 2 -50.58 59.35 -9.47
N ASP A 3 -49.33 59.15 -9.87
CA ASP A 3 -48.95 58.43 -11.08
C ASP A 3 -49.21 56.94 -10.90
N VAL A 4 -50.15 56.41 -11.68
CA VAL A 4 -50.44 54.97 -11.73
C VAL A 4 -49.48 54.32 -12.74
N ILE A 5 -48.51 53.59 -12.19
CA ILE A 5 -47.52 52.82 -12.93
C ILE A 5 -48.22 51.70 -13.72
N GLN A 6 -48.07 51.75 -15.03
CA GLN A 6 -48.52 50.73 -15.98
C GLN A 6 -47.48 49.61 -16.04
N THR A 7 -47.56 48.65 -15.11
CA THR A 7 -46.72 47.44 -15.10
C THR A 7 -47.62 46.24 -14.84
N THR A 8 -47.93 45.41 -15.83
CA THR A 8 -48.39 44.04 -15.54
C THR A 8 -48.39 43.02 -16.69
N GLU A 9 -48.31 43.38 -17.98
CA GLU A 9 -48.41 42.35 -19.04
C GLU A 9 -47.09 42.01 -19.76
N TYR A 10 -46.17 42.98 -19.91
CA TYR A 10 -44.89 42.75 -20.60
C TYR A 10 -43.79 42.16 -19.69
N ASP A 11 -43.88 42.37 -18.37
CA ASP A 11 -42.94 41.79 -17.39
C ASP A 11 -43.17 40.29 -17.13
N SER A 12 -44.42 39.82 -17.24
CA SER A 12 -44.78 38.41 -16.96
C SER A 12 -44.19 37.42 -17.97
N ILE A 13 -43.95 37.84 -19.22
CA ILE A 13 -43.43 36.96 -20.28
C ILE A 13 -41.90 36.85 -20.22
N LYS A 14 -41.21 37.92 -19.81
CA LYS A 14 -39.74 37.90 -19.62
C LYS A 14 -39.30 37.08 -18.42
N ASP A 15 -40.12 37.07 -17.37
CA ASP A 15 -39.83 36.30 -16.15
C ASP A 15 -39.94 34.78 -16.41
N ASP A 16 -40.89 34.34 -17.24
CA ASP A 16 -41.06 32.92 -17.61
C ASP A 16 -39.87 32.36 -18.42
N ASP A 17 -39.37 33.11 -19.41
CA ASP A 17 -38.18 32.74 -20.18
C ASP A 17 -36.91 32.72 -19.30
N SER A 18 -36.79 33.68 -18.37
CA SER A 18 -35.69 33.75 -17.41
C SER A 18 -35.70 32.55 -16.46
N LEU A 19 -36.86 32.22 -15.89
CA LEU A 19 -37.04 31.06 -15.01
C LEU A 19 -36.82 29.74 -15.75
N TYR A 20 -37.23 29.64 -17.02
CA TYR A 20 -36.98 28.47 -17.85
C TYR A 20 -35.48 28.25 -18.11
N VAL A 21 -34.75 29.32 -18.44
CA VAL A 21 -33.29 29.29 -18.61
C VAL A 21 -32.61 28.92 -17.30
N ALA A 22 -33.03 29.53 -16.18
CA ALA A 22 -32.50 29.22 -14.85
C ALA A 22 -32.70 27.75 -14.48
N SER A 23 -33.88 27.19 -14.72
CA SER A 23 -34.19 25.77 -14.49
C SER A 23 -33.31 24.83 -15.32
N LYS A 24 -33.10 25.14 -16.60
CA LYS A 24 -32.18 24.35 -17.45
C LYS A 24 -30.73 24.45 -16.99
N CYS A 25 -30.27 25.65 -16.62
CA CYS A 25 -28.92 25.84 -16.08
C CYS A 25 -28.74 25.06 -14.79
N TRP A 26 -29.69 25.16 -13.85
CA TRP A 26 -29.70 24.37 -12.62
C TRP A 26 -29.62 22.88 -12.89
N LYS A 27 -30.46 22.36 -13.80
CA LYS A 27 -30.45 20.93 -14.17
C LYS A 27 -29.10 20.49 -14.73
N ARG A 28 -28.47 21.30 -15.59
CA ARG A 28 -27.14 20.99 -16.14
C ARG A 28 -26.04 20.99 -15.06
N VAL A 29 -26.07 21.98 -14.18
CA VAL A 29 -25.13 22.08 -13.06
C VAL A 29 -25.29 20.86 -12.14
N MET A 30 -26.52 20.51 -11.79
CA MET A 30 -26.79 19.35 -10.93
C MET A 30 -26.43 18.02 -11.59
N ASP A 31 -26.72 17.83 -12.87
CA ASP A 31 -26.30 16.62 -13.61
C ASP A 31 -24.77 16.50 -13.68
N THR A 32 -24.08 17.61 -13.90
CA THR A 32 -22.61 17.65 -13.90
C THR A 32 -22.04 17.33 -12.52
N ALA A 33 -22.60 17.94 -11.46
CA ALA A 33 -22.18 17.70 -10.08
C ALA A 33 -22.39 16.22 -9.69
N ASN A 34 -23.53 15.63 -10.05
CA ASN A 34 -23.82 14.23 -9.76
C ASN A 34 -22.84 13.28 -10.47
N LYS A 35 -22.58 13.49 -11.76
CA LYS A 35 -21.65 12.65 -12.52
C LYS A 35 -20.21 12.77 -12.02
N THR A 36 -19.81 14.00 -11.69
CA THR A 36 -18.48 14.30 -11.18
C THR A 36 -18.29 13.68 -9.81
N GLY A 37 -19.21 13.93 -8.87
CA GLY A 37 -19.17 13.37 -7.53
C GLY A 37 -19.20 11.83 -7.52
N TYR A 38 -19.97 11.19 -8.41
CA TYR A 38 -19.93 9.73 -8.53
C TYR A 38 -18.57 9.22 -9.01
N ARG A 39 -18.01 9.84 -10.06
CA ARG A 39 -16.70 9.45 -10.58
C ARG A 39 -15.59 9.66 -9.55
N GLU A 40 -15.59 10.80 -8.88
CA GLU A 40 -14.62 11.13 -7.82
C GLU A 40 -14.77 10.17 -6.64
N GLY A 41 -15.98 9.90 -6.16
CA GLY A 41 -16.20 8.95 -5.07
C GLY A 41 -15.72 7.53 -5.38
N ILE A 42 -15.87 7.06 -6.62
CA ILE A 42 -15.31 5.76 -7.04
C ILE A 42 -13.78 5.78 -7.03
N GLN A 43 -13.17 6.87 -7.53
CA GLN A 43 -11.72 7.04 -7.56
C GLN A 43 -11.14 7.13 -6.14
N ASP A 44 -11.73 7.97 -5.29
CA ASP A 44 -11.32 8.16 -3.90
C ASP A 44 -11.41 6.84 -3.11
N GLY A 45 -12.47 6.05 -3.35
CA GLY A 45 -12.60 4.73 -2.75
C GLY A 45 -11.50 3.75 -3.19
N ALA A 46 -11.19 3.73 -4.49
CA ALA A 46 -10.12 2.89 -5.02
C ALA A 46 -8.73 3.29 -4.48
N ASP A 47 -8.46 4.60 -4.43
CA ASP A 47 -7.21 5.15 -3.92
C ASP A 47 -7.06 4.91 -2.42
N SER A 48 -8.15 5.01 -1.65
CA SER A 48 -8.16 4.71 -0.21
C SER A 48 -7.78 3.25 0.07
N VAL A 49 -8.37 2.30 -0.66
CA VAL A 49 -8.07 0.86 -0.48
C VAL A 49 -6.63 0.56 -0.92
N LEU A 50 -6.17 1.18 -2.01
CA LEU A 50 -4.79 1.03 -2.48
C LEU A 50 -3.79 1.56 -1.43
N GLN A 51 -4.06 2.73 -0.86
CA GLN A 51 -3.20 3.35 0.15
C GLN A 51 -3.15 2.49 1.42
N GLU A 52 -4.28 1.96 1.88
CA GLU A 52 -4.32 1.05 3.04
C GLU A 52 -3.44 -0.20 2.80
N GLY A 53 -3.56 -0.82 1.62
CA GLY A 53 -2.72 -1.96 1.24
C GLY A 53 -1.23 -1.60 1.16
N PHE A 54 -0.91 -0.41 0.64
CA PHE A 54 0.45 0.11 0.58
C PHE A 54 1.03 0.33 1.98
N ASP A 55 0.28 0.98 2.88
CA ASP A 55 0.74 1.29 4.23
C ASP A 55 1.06 0.02 5.03
N ILE A 56 0.19 -0.99 4.92
CA ILE A 56 0.42 -2.32 5.51
C ILE A 56 1.71 -2.94 4.93
N GLY A 57 1.83 -2.97 3.60
CA GLY A 57 3.00 -3.57 2.94
C GLY A 57 4.30 -2.82 3.24
N TYR A 58 4.26 -1.49 3.33
CA TYR A 58 5.41 -0.66 3.65
C TYR A 58 5.87 -0.90 5.07
N LYS A 59 4.96 -0.94 6.06
CA LYS A 59 5.30 -1.21 7.45
C LYS A 59 5.96 -2.58 7.60
N ASP A 60 5.29 -3.65 7.16
CA ASP A 60 5.77 -5.03 7.28
C ASP A 60 7.10 -5.23 6.50
N GLY A 61 7.18 -4.64 5.30
CA GLY A 61 8.35 -4.70 4.45
C GLY A 61 9.55 -3.95 5.06
N PHE A 62 9.31 -2.79 5.67
CA PHE A 62 10.35 -2.02 6.35
C PHE A 62 10.89 -2.76 7.57
N GLU A 63 10.02 -3.27 8.45
CA GLU A 63 10.43 -4.02 9.65
C GLU A 63 11.26 -5.26 9.27
N THR A 64 10.81 -6.00 8.24
CA THR A 64 11.52 -7.15 7.71
C THR A 64 12.87 -6.76 7.12
N ALA A 65 12.90 -5.78 6.20
CA ALA A 65 14.11 -5.38 5.50
C ALA A 65 15.16 -4.76 6.43
N PHE A 66 14.72 -3.98 7.44
CA PHE A 66 15.59 -3.42 8.45
C PHE A 66 16.27 -4.52 9.26
N THR A 67 15.50 -5.53 9.72
CA THR A 67 16.02 -6.68 10.46
C THR A 67 17.01 -7.49 9.62
N LEU A 68 16.69 -7.77 8.35
CA LEU A 68 17.61 -8.42 7.42
C LEU A 68 18.90 -7.59 7.21
N GLY A 69 18.77 -6.27 7.14
CA GLY A 69 19.89 -5.33 7.07
C GLY A 69 20.83 -5.44 8.26
N ARG A 70 20.30 -5.57 9.49
CA ARG A 70 21.10 -5.80 10.70
C ARG A 70 21.92 -7.07 10.60
N TYR A 71 21.31 -8.20 10.25
CA TYR A 71 22.03 -9.47 10.08
C TYR A 71 23.08 -9.41 8.97
N LYS A 72 22.79 -8.72 7.87
CA LYS A 72 23.79 -8.49 6.80
C LYS A 72 24.96 -7.64 7.27
N GLY A 73 24.69 -6.58 8.02
CA GLY A 73 25.74 -5.75 8.62
C GLY A 73 26.61 -6.56 9.57
N LEU A 74 26.00 -7.40 10.40
CA LEU A 74 26.71 -8.28 11.32
C LEU A 74 27.56 -9.31 10.59
N ALA A 75 27.02 -9.94 9.54
CA ALA A 75 27.77 -10.87 8.70
C ALA A 75 29.00 -10.20 8.05
N ALA A 76 28.89 -8.93 7.65
CA ALA A 76 29.98 -8.18 7.05
C ALA A 76 31.01 -7.65 8.06
N ALA A 77 30.58 -7.24 9.25
CA ALA A 77 31.43 -6.71 10.32
C ALA A 77 32.12 -7.82 11.13
N SER A 78 31.55 -9.04 11.11
CA SER A 78 32.12 -10.21 11.74
C SER A 78 33.50 -10.51 11.15
N THR A 79 34.56 -10.36 11.96
CA THR A 79 35.91 -10.87 11.64
C THR A 79 35.98 -12.40 11.63
N PHE A 80 34.86 -13.07 11.92
CA PHE A 80 34.75 -14.50 11.87
C PHE A 80 34.85 -14.94 10.40
N THR A 81 35.93 -15.64 10.05
CA THR A 81 36.00 -16.53 8.87
C THR A 81 35.06 -17.72 9.04
N LEU A 82 33.79 -17.44 9.38
CA LEU A 82 32.78 -18.44 9.58
C LEU A 82 32.08 -18.63 8.25
N GLU A 83 32.33 -19.78 7.64
CA GLU A 83 31.53 -20.21 6.50
C GLU A 83 30.07 -20.28 6.94
N HIS A 84 29.24 -19.43 6.34
CA HIS A 84 27.81 -19.46 6.57
C HIS A 84 27.23 -20.68 5.85
N PRO A 85 26.27 -21.38 6.49
CA PRO A 85 25.43 -22.35 5.81
C PRO A 85 24.87 -21.78 4.50
N THR A 86 24.74 -22.63 3.48
CA THR A 86 24.37 -22.22 2.11
C THR A 86 23.04 -21.46 2.06
N ASP A 87 22.08 -21.87 2.88
CA ASP A 87 20.78 -21.23 3.06
C ASP A 87 20.89 -19.83 3.69
N VAL A 88 21.69 -19.68 4.76
CA VAL A 88 21.95 -18.38 5.40
C VAL A 88 22.67 -17.43 4.45
N ALA A 89 23.71 -17.92 3.75
CA ALA A 89 24.44 -17.13 2.77
C ALA A 89 23.54 -16.66 1.61
N ALA A 90 22.60 -17.49 1.17
CA ALA A 90 21.64 -17.13 0.13
C ALA A 90 20.69 -16.01 0.58
N VAL A 91 20.19 -16.08 1.82
CA VAL A 91 19.35 -15.03 2.42
C VAL A 91 20.12 -13.71 2.53
N LEU A 92 21.35 -13.73 3.05
CA LEU A 92 22.17 -12.52 3.24
C LEU A 92 22.46 -11.80 1.91
N LYS A 93 22.67 -12.56 0.82
CA LYS A 93 22.82 -12.01 -0.54
C LYS A 93 21.55 -11.35 -1.07
N ARG A 94 20.37 -11.77 -0.61
CA ARG A 94 19.06 -11.34 -1.11
C ARG A 94 18.26 -10.47 -0.14
N THR A 95 18.87 -10.02 0.96
CA THR A 95 18.29 -9.07 1.94
C THR A 95 17.53 -7.88 1.34
N ARG A 96 18.02 -7.31 0.22
CA ARG A 96 17.34 -6.22 -0.51
C ARG A 96 15.95 -6.55 -1.05
N ARG A 97 15.58 -7.83 -1.10
CA ARG A 97 14.26 -8.31 -1.53
C ARG A 97 13.29 -8.48 -0.36
N GLY A 98 13.69 -8.15 0.87
CA GLY A 98 12.79 -8.16 2.04
C GLY A 98 12.15 -9.52 2.35
N ALA A 99 12.86 -10.63 2.11
CA ALA A 99 12.30 -11.99 2.23
C ALA A 99 10.95 -12.15 1.49
N CYS A 100 10.89 -11.70 0.23
CA CYS A 100 9.68 -11.76 -0.58
C CYS A 100 9.27 -13.20 -0.93
N TRP A 101 8.08 -13.59 -0.45
CA TRP A 101 7.45 -14.89 -0.69
C TRP A 101 7.11 -15.08 -2.16
N ILE A 102 6.58 -14.05 -2.82
CA ILE A 102 6.27 -14.09 -4.26
C ILE A 102 7.54 -14.39 -5.06
N CYS A 103 8.65 -13.70 -4.77
CA CYS A 103 9.94 -13.98 -5.42
C CYS A 103 10.42 -15.42 -5.19
N LYS A 104 10.17 -16.01 -4.00
CA LYS A 104 10.48 -17.42 -3.71
C LYS A 104 9.64 -18.34 -4.59
N VAL A 105 8.32 -18.13 -4.64
CA VAL A 105 7.39 -18.95 -5.44
C VAL A 105 7.68 -18.86 -6.93
N GLU A 106 7.89 -17.65 -7.46
CA GLU A 106 8.23 -17.42 -8.87
C GLU A 106 9.55 -18.06 -9.27
N SER A 107 10.53 -18.09 -8.34
CA SER A 107 11.80 -18.78 -8.59
C SER A 107 11.68 -20.30 -8.56
N GLN A 108 10.63 -20.85 -7.95
CA GLN A 108 10.41 -22.28 -7.76
C GLN A 108 9.45 -22.88 -8.81
N ASN A 109 8.54 -22.11 -9.41
CA ASN A 109 7.50 -22.61 -10.32
C ASN A 109 7.38 -21.80 -11.63
N LYS A 110 7.33 -22.52 -12.77
CA LYS A 110 7.11 -22.02 -14.15
C LYS A 110 5.67 -21.60 -14.47
N THR A 111 4.71 -21.79 -13.56
CA THR A 111 3.30 -21.40 -13.75
C THR A 111 3.07 -20.06 -13.07
N SER A 112 3.26 -19.02 -13.85
CA SER A 112 2.88 -17.64 -13.57
C SER A 112 1.42 -17.58 -13.12
N ASN A 113 1.13 -16.86 -12.02
CA ASN A 113 -0.17 -16.28 -11.67
C ASN A 113 -1.02 -16.94 -10.55
N SER A 114 -0.53 -17.94 -9.80
CA SER A 114 -1.34 -18.51 -8.69
C SER A 114 -1.65 -17.52 -7.56
N HIS A 115 -0.87 -16.45 -7.42
CA HIS A 115 -1.05 -15.40 -6.41
C HIS A 115 -1.86 -14.19 -6.93
N GLU A 116 -2.08 -14.08 -8.25
CA GLU A 116 -2.85 -12.95 -8.84
C GLU A 116 -4.34 -13.05 -8.54
N GLN A 117 -4.86 -14.26 -8.32
CA GLN A 117 -6.25 -14.53 -8.00
C GLN A 117 -6.48 -14.77 -6.49
N ALA A 118 -5.41 -14.75 -5.69
CA ALA A 118 -5.51 -14.97 -4.26
C ALA A 118 -5.98 -13.67 -3.56
N PRO A 119 -6.80 -13.78 -2.50
CA PRO A 119 -7.18 -12.61 -1.71
C PRO A 119 -5.94 -11.98 -1.05
N PHE A 120 -5.94 -10.64 -0.94
CA PHE A 120 -4.83 -9.87 -0.35
C PHE A 120 -4.42 -10.40 1.03
N SER A 121 -5.39 -10.76 1.88
CA SER A 121 -5.14 -11.30 3.22
C SER A 121 -4.35 -12.61 3.22
N GLU A 122 -4.57 -13.48 2.23
CA GLU A 122 -3.83 -14.74 2.10
C GLU A 122 -2.39 -14.47 1.65
N VAL A 123 -2.19 -13.58 0.66
CA VAL A 123 -0.85 -13.20 0.20
C VAL A 123 -0.07 -12.54 1.34
N LEU A 124 -0.72 -11.67 2.12
CA LEU A 124 -0.13 -11.01 3.29
C LEU A 124 0.26 -12.02 4.37
N SER A 125 -0.59 -13.00 4.69
CA SER A 125 -0.26 -14.06 5.66
C SER A 125 0.97 -14.85 5.22
N LYS A 126 1.00 -15.30 3.96
CA LYS A 126 2.13 -16.07 3.42
C LYS A 126 3.43 -15.25 3.40
N GLN A 127 3.34 -13.96 3.11
CA GLN A 127 4.50 -13.06 3.18
C GLN A 127 5.03 -12.94 4.62
N ARG A 128 4.15 -12.77 5.62
CA ARG A 128 4.53 -12.68 7.05
C ARG A 128 5.10 -13.98 7.58
N GLU A 129 4.49 -15.11 7.26
CA GLU A 129 4.99 -16.44 7.63
C GLU A 129 6.38 -16.67 7.05
N HIS A 130 6.57 -16.36 5.76
CA HIS A 130 7.87 -16.52 5.11
C HIS A 130 8.94 -15.58 5.66
N SER A 131 8.61 -14.30 5.93
CA SER A 131 9.59 -13.37 6.51
C SER A 131 9.98 -13.78 7.92
N ALA A 132 9.04 -14.23 8.74
CA ALA A 132 9.30 -14.74 10.08
C ALA A 132 10.18 -16.00 10.04
N GLU A 133 9.91 -16.96 9.15
CA GLU A 133 10.75 -18.15 8.93
C GLU A 133 12.21 -17.76 8.62
N VAL A 134 12.40 -16.83 7.69
CA VAL A 134 13.73 -16.36 7.28
C VAL A 134 14.45 -15.63 8.42
N ILE A 135 13.75 -14.76 9.16
CA ILE A 135 14.33 -14.02 10.28
C ILE A 135 14.72 -14.97 11.42
N ASN A 136 13.85 -15.93 11.77
CA ASN A 136 14.12 -16.91 12.81
C ASN A 136 15.35 -17.76 12.46
N ARG A 137 15.47 -18.18 11.20
CA ARG A 137 16.63 -18.94 10.72
C ARG A 137 17.94 -18.16 10.86
N LEU A 138 17.92 -16.85 10.60
CA LEU A 138 19.07 -15.97 10.82
C LEU A 138 19.36 -15.79 12.31
N HIS A 139 18.32 -15.58 13.12
CA HIS A 139 18.45 -15.46 14.57
C HIS A 139 19.14 -16.69 15.17
N GLU A 140 18.66 -17.90 14.87
CA GLU A 140 19.26 -19.16 15.33
C GLU A 140 20.74 -19.29 14.93
N HIS A 141 21.12 -18.79 13.75
CA HIS A 141 22.50 -18.83 13.28
C HIS A 141 23.40 -17.83 14.01
N PHE A 142 22.93 -16.59 14.20
CA PHE A 142 23.74 -15.50 14.72
C PHE A 142 23.75 -15.41 16.26
N GLU A 143 22.67 -15.80 16.93
CA GLU A 143 22.51 -15.73 18.38
C GLU A 143 23.68 -16.36 19.17
N PRO A 144 24.14 -17.60 18.89
CA PRO A 144 25.28 -18.17 19.61
C PRO A 144 26.61 -17.46 19.32
N ILE A 145 26.75 -16.85 18.14
CA ILE A 145 27.97 -16.12 17.73
C ILE A 145 28.07 -14.80 18.50
N LEU A 146 26.94 -14.12 18.64
CA LEU A 146 26.83 -12.83 19.31
C LEU A 146 27.03 -12.96 20.81
N LYS A 147 26.42 -13.98 21.43
CA LYS A 147 26.63 -14.32 22.85
C LYS A 147 28.10 -14.59 23.16
N LYS A 148 28.81 -15.33 22.29
CA LYS A 148 30.26 -15.55 22.45
C LYS A 148 31.09 -14.27 22.35
N SER A 149 30.59 -13.27 21.62
CA SER A 149 31.27 -11.99 21.38
C SER A 149 30.87 -10.90 22.39
N GLY A 150 29.99 -11.20 23.35
CA GLY A 150 29.46 -10.22 24.31
C GLY A 150 28.56 -9.15 23.69
N ILE A 151 28.02 -9.40 22.48
CA ILE A 151 27.11 -8.48 21.79
C ILE A 151 25.68 -8.96 22.03
N GLU A 152 24.87 -8.17 22.72
CA GLU A 152 23.43 -8.43 22.84
C GLU A 152 22.69 -7.72 21.70
N ILE A 153 22.00 -8.49 20.87
CA ILE A 153 20.99 -7.95 19.97
C ILE A 153 19.69 -7.92 20.76
N ASN A 154 19.22 -6.73 21.11
CA ASN A 154 17.82 -6.57 21.48
C ASN A 154 16.98 -7.07 20.29
N SER A 155 16.34 -8.23 20.47
CA SER A 155 15.45 -8.86 19.50
C SER A 155 14.07 -8.19 19.46
N THR A 156 13.93 -7.03 20.11
CA THR A 156 12.67 -6.29 20.18
C THR A 156 12.38 -5.63 18.83
N LEU A 157 11.75 -6.41 17.96
CA LEU A 157 10.75 -5.99 16.98
C LEU A 157 9.66 -7.07 17.00
#